data_AF-J3MJ10-F1
#
_entry.id   AF-J3MJ10-F1
#
_cell.length_a   1.000
_cell.length_b   1.000
_cell.length_c   1.000
_cell.angle_alpha   90.00
_cell.angle_beta   90.00
_cell.angle_gamma   90.00
#
_symmetry.space_group_name_H-M   'P 1'
#
loop_
_entity.id
_entity.type
_entity.pdbx_description
1 polymer ?
#
loop_
_entity_poly.entity_id
_entity_poly.type
_entity_poly.pdbx_seq_one_letter_code
_entity_poly.pdbx_strand_id
1 'polypeptide(L)'
;MAAQTRPLVSVKALEGDMATDNSGNLALAEVFRAPLRPDVVRFVHRLLSCNKRQPYAVSRRAGHQTSAESWGTGRAVSRIPRVPGGGTHRARQGAFGNMCRGGRMFAPTKTWRKWHRRVNVHLRRVAVAPALPAAPVASQARPHVSVKALEGDMATDNSGNLALAEVFRAPLRPDVVRFVHRLLSCNKRQPYAVSRRAGHQTSAESWGTGRAVSRIPRVPGGGTHRAGQGAFGNMCRGGRMFAPTKTWRKWHRRVNVHLRRVAVASALAATSVPSLVLARGHRIEAVPELPLVISDSAESIEKTSQAIKILKQVGAYADAEKAKDSVGIRPGKGKMRNRRYINRKGPLVVYGTEGSKIVKAFRNLPGVDVANVERLNLLDLAPGGHLGRFVIWTESAFKKLEEVYGTFDAPSLKKKGFILPRPKMANADLGRIINSDEVQSVVKPLNKEVKRREKRKNPLKNVAAVLKLNPYFGTARKMATLAEAARIKARKEKLDSKRTKLSPEEAAKVKAAGKAWYKTMISDSDYAEFDNFSKWLGVSQ
;
A
#
# COMPACT_ATOMS: atom_id res chain seq x y z
N MET A 1 -46.06 0.90 25.24
CA MET A 1 -45.30 0.81 26.50
C MET A 1 -45.19 2.20 27.07
N ALA A 2 -45.62 2.38 28.32
CA ALA A 2 -45.69 3.66 29.01
C ALA A 2 -44.35 4.40 28.94
N ALA A 3 -44.38 5.71 28.64
CA ALA A 3 -43.22 6.58 28.68
C ALA A 3 -42.78 6.76 30.14
N GLN A 4 -41.95 5.84 30.65
CA GLN A 4 -41.29 6.02 31.94
C GLN A 4 -40.37 7.24 31.88
N THR A 5 -40.58 8.17 32.80
CA THR A 5 -39.78 9.38 32.96
C THR A 5 -38.28 9.06 32.98
N ARG A 6 -37.49 9.92 32.33
CA ARG A 6 -36.04 9.74 32.21
C ARG A 6 -35.37 10.13 33.53
N PRO A 7 -34.49 9.29 34.12
CA PRO A 7 -33.74 9.68 35.30
C PRO A 7 -32.83 10.86 34.96
N LEU A 8 -32.72 11.79 35.89
CA LEU A 8 -31.90 12.99 35.75
C LEU A 8 -30.50 12.73 36.31
N VAL A 9 -29.49 13.29 35.66
CA VAL A 9 -28.09 13.28 36.06
C VAL A 9 -27.72 14.68 36.49
N SER A 10 -27.29 14.84 37.73
CA SER A 10 -26.84 16.12 38.27
C SER A 10 -25.44 16.46 37.74
N VAL A 11 -25.31 17.63 37.10
CA VAL A 11 -24.01 18.18 36.73
C VAL A 11 -23.43 18.88 37.95
N LYS A 12 -22.25 18.45 38.41
CA LYS A 12 -21.54 19.11 39.52
C LYS A 12 -20.73 20.28 38.97
N ALA A 13 -20.94 21.48 39.54
CA ALA A 13 -20.10 22.64 39.27
C ALA A 13 -18.69 22.43 39.82
N LEU A 14 -17.70 23.06 39.19
CA LEU A 14 -16.31 23.10 39.65
C LEU A 14 -16.01 24.46 40.28
N GLU A 15 -14.98 24.53 41.12
CA GLU A 15 -14.54 25.80 41.74
C GLU A 15 -14.12 26.80 40.66
N GLY A 16 -14.91 27.88 40.51
CA GLY A 16 -14.69 28.96 39.54
C GLY A 16 -15.88 29.24 38.60
N ASP A 17 -16.92 28.40 38.61
CA ASP A 17 -18.11 28.60 37.77
C ASP A 17 -18.99 29.77 38.30
N MET A 18 -19.46 30.66 37.41
CA MET A 18 -20.26 31.84 37.77
C MET A 18 -21.72 31.46 38.06
N ALA A 19 -22.41 32.22 38.92
CA ALA A 19 -23.78 31.92 39.36
C ALA A 19 -24.85 31.88 38.24
N THR A 20 -24.53 32.33 37.03
CA THR A 20 -25.40 32.27 35.84
C THR A 20 -25.26 30.96 35.05
N ASP A 21 -24.26 30.14 35.35
CA ASP A 21 -24.05 28.84 34.71
C ASP A 21 -24.91 27.80 35.41
N ASN A 22 -26.17 27.72 34.98
CA ASN A 22 -27.18 26.80 35.51
C ASN A 22 -26.60 25.38 35.73
N SER A 23 -26.42 25.00 36.99
CA SER A 23 -26.17 23.61 37.42
C SER A 23 -27.46 22.79 37.23
N GLY A 24 -27.81 22.53 35.98
CA GLY A 24 -29.03 21.86 35.58
C GLY A 24 -28.91 20.34 35.63
N ASN A 25 -29.97 19.70 36.11
CA ASN A 25 -30.18 18.26 36.01
C ASN A 25 -30.44 17.88 34.54
N LEU A 26 -29.56 17.08 33.93
CA LEU A 26 -29.70 16.62 32.53
C LEU A 26 -30.39 15.25 32.47
N ALA A 27 -31.32 15.06 31.55
CA ALA A 27 -31.92 13.74 31.33
C ALA A 27 -30.88 12.74 30.82
N LEU A 28 -30.78 11.56 31.46
CA LEU A 28 -29.86 10.49 31.08
C LEU A 28 -30.06 10.13 29.59
N ALA A 29 -28.98 10.20 28.82
CA ALA A 29 -29.03 9.92 27.38
C ALA A 29 -29.49 8.48 27.12
N GLU A 30 -30.34 8.29 26.10
CA GLU A 30 -30.98 7.01 25.77
C GLU A 30 -29.99 5.87 25.53
N VAL A 31 -28.77 6.19 25.09
CA VAL A 31 -27.67 5.23 24.87
C VAL A 31 -27.33 4.46 26.15
N PHE A 32 -27.47 5.08 27.33
CA PHE A 32 -27.18 4.45 28.61
C PHE A 32 -28.30 3.53 29.12
N ARG A 33 -29.49 3.58 28.49
CA ARG A 33 -30.61 2.65 28.76
C ARG A 33 -30.61 1.43 27.83
N ALA A 34 -29.70 1.36 26.85
CA ALA A 34 -29.63 0.23 25.94
C ALA A 34 -29.29 -1.06 26.70
N PRO A 35 -30.03 -2.17 26.49
CA PRO A 35 -29.76 -3.43 27.18
C PRO A 35 -28.35 -3.90 26.83
N LEU A 36 -27.52 -4.11 27.86
CA LEU A 36 -26.17 -4.62 27.70
C LEU A 36 -26.25 -6.04 27.12
N ARG A 37 -25.84 -6.19 25.86
CA ARG A 37 -25.76 -7.49 25.15
C ARG A 37 -24.30 -7.94 25.02
N PRO A 38 -23.69 -8.47 26.10
CA PRO A 38 -22.30 -8.89 26.10
C PRO A 38 -22.02 -10.04 25.12
N ASP A 39 -23.04 -10.83 24.78
CA ASP A 39 -23.01 -11.85 23.72
C ASP A 39 -22.69 -11.25 22.34
N VAL A 40 -23.37 -10.16 21.97
CA VAL A 40 -23.16 -9.47 20.69
C VAL A 40 -21.82 -8.75 20.67
N VAL A 41 -21.45 -8.09 21.77
CA VAL A 41 -20.15 -7.40 21.90
C VAL A 41 -18.99 -8.40 21.79
N ARG A 42 -19.04 -9.52 22.52
CA ARG A 42 -18.02 -10.59 22.44
C ARG A 42 -17.96 -11.23 21.06
N PHE A 43 -19.10 -11.43 20.41
CA PHE A 43 -19.17 -11.98 19.05
C PHE A 43 -18.53 -11.05 18.02
N VAL A 44 -18.85 -9.76 18.07
CA VAL A 44 -18.27 -8.74 17.17
C VAL A 44 -16.77 -8.56 17.43
N HIS A 45 -16.35 -8.52 18.69
CA HIS A 45 -14.93 -8.44 19.06
C HIS A 45 -14.13 -9.64 18.55
N ARG A 46 -14.65 -10.86 18.73
CA ARG A 46 -14.03 -12.09 18.21
C ARG A 46 -13.86 -12.05 16.69
N LEU A 47 -14.88 -11.57 15.96
CA LEU A 47 -14.84 -11.47 14.50
C LEU A 47 -13.88 -10.37 14.00
N LEU A 48 -13.80 -9.24 14.70
CA LEU A 48 -12.82 -8.18 14.39
C LEU A 48 -11.39 -8.66 14.64
N SER A 49 -11.15 -9.40 15.72
CA SER A 49 -9.84 -10.00 16.03
C SER A 49 -9.42 -11.03 14.97
N CYS A 50 -10.34 -11.89 14.51
CA CYS A 50 -10.06 -12.81 13.41
C CYS A 50 -9.70 -12.11 12.08
N ASN A 51 -10.23 -10.90 11.84
CA ASN A 51 -9.96 -10.12 10.63
C ASN A 51 -8.60 -9.38 10.66
N LYS A 52 -7.98 -9.18 11.83
CA LYS A 52 -6.65 -8.56 11.97
C LYS A 52 -5.48 -9.54 11.79
N ARG A 53 -5.74 -10.86 11.75
CA ARG A 53 -4.68 -11.86 11.53
C ARG A 53 -4.24 -11.85 10.06
N GLN A 54 -2.94 -11.73 9.82
CA GLN A 54 -2.35 -11.93 8.49
C GLN A 54 -2.67 -13.35 7.98
N PRO A 55 -3.12 -13.52 6.72
CA PRO A 55 -3.32 -14.84 6.16
C PRO A 55 -1.96 -15.52 5.96
N TYR A 56 -1.65 -16.53 6.78
CA TYR A 56 -0.52 -17.40 6.53
C TYR A 56 -1.01 -18.59 5.69
N ALA A 57 -0.32 -18.83 4.58
CA ALA A 57 -0.47 -20.05 3.79
C ALA A 57 0.93 -20.58 3.51
N VAL A 58 1.17 -21.84 3.86
CA VAL A 58 2.42 -22.51 3.49
C VAL A 58 2.42 -22.72 1.98
N SER A 59 3.54 -22.39 1.33
CA SER A 59 3.76 -22.57 -0.11
C SER A 59 3.35 -23.99 -0.55
N ARG A 60 2.60 -24.12 -1.65
CA ARG A 60 2.29 -25.44 -2.27
C ARG A 60 3.52 -26.25 -2.66
N ARG A 61 4.72 -25.63 -2.66
CA ARG A 61 6.00 -26.26 -2.98
C ARG A 61 6.84 -26.61 -1.74
N ALA A 62 6.36 -26.32 -0.53
CA ALA A 62 7.03 -26.75 0.70
C ALA A 62 7.11 -28.29 0.73
N GLY A 63 8.32 -28.84 0.79
CA GLY A 63 8.57 -30.29 0.72
C GLY A 63 8.78 -30.87 -0.68
N HIS A 64 8.72 -30.07 -1.77
CA HIS A 64 8.99 -30.50 -3.15
C HIS A 64 10.34 -30.03 -3.70
N GLN A 65 11.15 -29.34 -2.90
CA GLN A 65 12.41 -28.68 -3.33
C GLN A 65 13.69 -29.46 -2.95
N THR A 66 13.56 -30.66 -2.39
CA THR A 66 14.70 -31.50 -2.00
C THR A 66 14.65 -32.82 -2.76
N SER A 67 15.72 -33.14 -3.51
CA SER A 67 15.94 -34.46 -4.10
C SER A 67 16.31 -35.47 -3.01
N ALA A 68 15.76 -36.68 -3.09
CA ALA A 68 16.13 -37.80 -2.23
C ALA A 68 15.94 -39.11 -2.99
N GLU A 69 16.88 -40.03 -2.83
CA GLU A 69 16.91 -41.33 -3.50
C GLU A 69 16.54 -42.46 -2.55
N SER A 70 15.91 -43.48 -3.11
CA SER A 70 15.56 -44.74 -2.44
C SER A 70 16.71 -45.71 -2.61
N TRP A 71 17.44 -46.00 -1.54
CA TRP A 71 18.44 -47.08 -1.55
C TRP A 71 17.69 -48.42 -1.63
N GLY A 72 18.07 -49.23 -2.62
CA GLY A 72 17.42 -50.51 -2.95
C GLY A 72 17.44 -51.54 -1.80
N THR A 73 16.67 -52.60 -2.03
CA THR A 73 16.43 -53.73 -1.12
C THR A 73 17.72 -54.45 -0.74
N GLY A 74 18.20 -54.25 0.49
CA GLY A 74 19.37 -54.98 1.00
C GLY A 74 19.72 -54.79 2.48
N ARG A 75 19.08 -53.91 3.25
CA ARG A 75 19.28 -53.82 4.71
C ARG A 75 17.96 -53.59 5.45
N ALA A 76 17.83 -54.22 6.61
CA ALA A 76 16.70 -54.14 7.53
C ALA A 76 16.58 -52.75 8.18
N VAL A 77 16.23 -51.73 7.38
CA VAL A 77 15.89 -50.39 7.86
C VAL A 77 14.69 -49.88 7.07
N SER A 78 13.73 -49.25 7.76
CA SER A 78 12.44 -48.78 7.23
C SER A 78 12.55 -48.01 5.90
N ARG A 79 11.61 -48.28 4.97
CA ARG A 79 11.49 -47.70 3.60
C ARG A 79 11.11 -46.20 3.60
N ILE A 80 11.92 -45.32 4.16
CA ILE A 80 11.69 -43.86 4.13
C ILE A 80 12.83 -43.19 3.33
N PRO A 81 12.54 -42.43 2.26
CA PRO A 81 13.56 -41.71 1.48
C PRO A 81 14.34 -40.72 2.35
N ARG A 82 15.64 -40.51 2.13
CA ARG A 82 16.49 -39.61 2.96
C ARG A 82 17.23 -38.57 2.12
N VAL A 83 17.55 -37.42 2.74
CA VAL A 83 18.26 -36.30 2.08
C VAL A 83 19.74 -36.63 1.88
N PRO A 84 20.31 -36.52 0.64
CA PRO A 84 21.72 -36.80 0.37
C PRO A 84 22.67 -35.68 0.84
N GLY A 85 23.93 -36.04 1.11
CA GLY A 85 25.03 -35.12 1.41
C GLY A 85 25.51 -35.15 2.87
N GLY A 86 26.80 -34.91 3.09
CA GLY A 86 27.42 -34.69 4.40
C GLY A 86 27.75 -33.21 4.59
N GLY A 87 27.58 -32.67 5.81
CA GLY A 87 28.01 -31.31 6.17
C GLY A 87 26.90 -30.28 6.44
N THR A 88 25.62 -30.67 6.48
CA THR A 88 24.54 -29.78 6.95
C THR A 88 23.69 -30.46 8.02
N HIS A 89 23.06 -29.67 8.90
CA HIS A 89 22.23 -30.15 10.02
C HIS A 89 21.01 -31.02 9.63
N ARG A 90 20.77 -31.22 8.32
CA ARG A 90 19.66 -32.02 7.75
C ARG A 90 20.11 -33.28 7.02
N ALA A 91 21.41 -33.50 6.89
CA ALA A 91 21.98 -34.70 6.28
C ALA A 91 21.44 -35.98 6.96
N ARG A 92 21.09 -37.00 6.17
CA ARG A 92 20.63 -38.33 6.61
C ARG A 92 19.28 -38.39 7.37
N GLN A 93 18.55 -37.29 7.50
CA GLN A 93 17.19 -37.30 8.08
C GLN A 93 16.15 -37.86 7.09
N GLY A 94 15.09 -38.47 7.62
CA GLY A 94 13.96 -38.96 6.83
C GLY A 94 13.26 -37.82 6.09
N ALA A 95 13.03 -37.99 4.79
CA ALA A 95 12.37 -37.04 3.92
C ALA A 95 10.95 -37.55 3.56
N PHE A 96 10.05 -36.60 3.28
CA PHE A 96 8.68 -36.81 2.78
C PHE A 96 7.64 -37.49 3.70
N GLY A 97 8.03 -38.16 4.78
CA GLY A 97 7.07 -38.73 5.76
C GLY A 97 6.37 -37.65 6.60
N ASN A 98 5.12 -37.87 6.98
CA ASN A 98 4.31 -36.88 7.71
C ASN A 98 4.84 -36.56 9.12
N MET A 99 5.63 -37.47 9.70
CA MET A 99 6.29 -37.30 11.00
C MET A 99 7.70 -36.70 10.89
N CYS A 100 8.20 -36.48 9.67
CA CYS A 100 9.53 -35.92 9.45
C CYS A 100 9.53 -34.39 9.56
N ARG A 101 10.57 -33.79 10.15
CA ARG A 101 10.74 -32.32 10.23
C ARG A 101 10.80 -31.72 8.82
N GLY A 102 9.74 -31.02 8.41
CA GLY A 102 9.59 -30.45 7.05
C GLY A 102 8.93 -31.38 6.01
N GLY A 103 8.40 -32.53 6.44
CA GLY A 103 7.64 -33.48 5.62
C GLY A 103 6.20 -33.04 5.29
N ARG A 104 5.48 -33.85 4.52
CA ARG A 104 4.13 -33.51 4.04
C ARG A 104 3.13 -33.59 5.19
N MET A 105 2.37 -32.53 5.46
CA MET A 105 1.25 -32.61 6.40
C MET A 105 0.03 -33.27 5.73
N PHE A 106 -0.66 -34.16 6.46
CA PHE A 106 -1.98 -34.63 6.07
C PHE A 106 -2.98 -33.46 6.21
N ALA A 107 -3.66 -33.10 5.11
CA ALA A 107 -4.61 -31.99 5.02
C ALA A 107 -4.02 -30.57 5.26
N PRO A 108 -3.17 -30.04 4.35
CA PRO A 108 -2.77 -28.63 4.42
C PRO A 108 -3.99 -27.72 4.29
N THR A 109 -4.08 -26.67 5.11
CA THR A 109 -5.19 -25.72 5.09
C THR A 109 -5.37 -25.14 3.69
N LYS A 110 -6.40 -25.62 2.97
CA LYS A 110 -6.69 -25.22 1.59
C LYS A 110 -6.90 -23.70 1.54
N THR A 111 -6.27 -23.04 0.55
CA THR A 111 -6.36 -21.59 0.28
C THR A 111 -7.78 -21.06 0.04
N TRP A 112 -8.78 -21.94 0.00
CA TRP A 112 -10.21 -21.61 -0.15
C TRP A 112 -10.97 -21.49 1.17
N ARG A 113 -10.34 -21.70 2.34
CA ARG A 113 -11.02 -21.35 3.61
C ARG A 113 -11.24 -19.85 3.65
N LYS A 114 -12.51 -19.47 3.83
CA LYS A 114 -12.97 -18.08 3.88
C LYS A 114 -12.50 -17.45 5.20
N TRP A 115 -11.35 -16.79 5.17
CA TRP A 115 -10.73 -16.18 6.37
C TRP A 115 -11.54 -15.01 6.95
N HIS A 116 -12.40 -14.38 6.14
CA HIS A 116 -13.34 -13.37 6.59
C HIS A 116 -14.76 -13.94 6.72
N ARG A 117 -15.24 -14.08 7.96
CA ARG A 117 -16.68 -14.28 8.24
C ARG A 117 -17.40 -12.95 8.04
N ARG A 118 -18.45 -12.96 7.22
CA ARG A 118 -19.25 -11.77 6.90
C ARG A 118 -20.13 -11.46 8.12
N VAL A 119 -19.83 -10.37 8.83
CA VAL A 119 -20.73 -9.86 9.89
C VAL A 119 -21.99 -9.35 9.21
N ASN A 120 -23.16 -9.83 9.62
CA ASN A 120 -24.44 -9.37 9.09
C ASN A 120 -24.65 -7.89 9.45
N VAL A 121 -24.93 -7.03 8.47
CA VAL A 121 -25.00 -5.58 8.65
C VAL A 121 -26.17 -5.17 9.56
N HIS A 122 -27.20 -6.03 9.69
CA HIS A 122 -28.29 -5.84 10.63
C HIS A 122 -27.84 -5.97 12.10
N LEU A 123 -26.92 -6.88 12.42
CA LEU A 123 -26.38 -7.01 13.79
C LEU A 123 -25.47 -5.83 14.19
N ARG A 124 -24.98 -5.04 13.23
CA ARG A 124 -24.30 -3.76 13.49
C ARG A 124 -25.27 -2.63 13.85
N ARG A 125 -26.51 -2.68 13.37
CA ARG A 125 -27.53 -1.65 13.63
C ARG A 125 -28.21 -1.81 14.99
N VAL A 126 -28.27 -3.02 15.54
CA VAL A 126 -28.87 -3.26 16.87
C VAL A 126 -27.96 -2.77 18.00
N ALA A 127 -26.68 -2.48 17.74
CA ALA A 127 -25.73 -1.96 18.73
C ALA A 127 -25.50 -0.44 18.65
N VAL A 128 -26.30 0.29 17.87
CA VAL A 128 -26.24 1.76 17.80
C VAL A 128 -27.68 2.27 17.80
N ALA A 129 -28.03 2.98 18.88
CA ALA A 129 -29.31 3.66 19.09
C ALA A 129 -29.70 4.54 17.86
N PRO A 130 -30.99 4.86 17.68
CA PRO A 130 -31.45 5.69 16.56
C PRO A 130 -30.69 7.02 16.58
N ALA A 131 -30.23 7.43 15.40
CA ALA A 131 -29.55 8.70 15.22
C ALA A 131 -30.49 9.82 15.69
N LEU A 132 -30.07 10.56 16.73
CA LEU A 132 -30.60 11.88 17.04
C LEU A 132 -30.63 12.72 15.76
N PRO A 133 -31.64 13.58 15.56
CA PRO A 133 -31.63 14.53 14.46
C PRO A 133 -30.37 15.39 14.63
N ALA A 134 -29.43 15.21 13.71
CA ALA A 134 -28.23 16.03 13.66
C ALA A 134 -28.70 17.49 13.48
N ALA A 135 -28.19 18.38 14.33
CA ALA A 135 -28.33 19.83 14.16
C ALA A 135 -28.06 20.20 12.69
N PRO A 136 -28.82 21.17 12.13
CA PRO A 136 -28.70 21.53 10.73
C PRO A 136 -27.24 21.85 10.43
N VAL A 137 -26.66 21.05 9.54
CA VAL A 137 -25.36 21.37 8.93
C VAL A 137 -25.52 22.78 8.38
N ALA A 138 -24.65 23.71 8.77
CA ALA A 138 -24.71 25.11 8.38
C ALA A 138 -25.23 25.22 6.93
N SER A 139 -26.41 25.82 6.78
CA SER A 139 -27.07 26.00 5.49
C SER A 139 -26.27 27.02 4.68
N GLN A 140 -25.15 26.59 4.11
CA GLN A 140 -24.52 27.31 3.02
C GLN A 140 -25.53 27.32 1.88
N ALA A 141 -26.02 28.51 1.53
CA ALA A 141 -26.90 28.74 0.40
C ALA A 141 -26.41 27.96 -0.84
N ARG A 142 -27.35 27.36 -1.60
CA ARG A 142 -27.01 26.71 -2.88
C ARG A 142 -26.40 27.76 -3.79
N PRO A 143 -25.13 27.60 -4.22
CA PRO A 143 -24.58 28.53 -5.20
C PRO A 143 -25.41 28.42 -6.48
N HIS A 144 -25.55 29.53 -7.20
CA HIS A 144 -26.21 29.55 -8.49
C HIS A 144 -25.21 29.29 -9.61
N VAL A 145 -25.67 28.70 -10.70
CA VAL A 145 -24.92 28.46 -11.94
C VAL A 145 -25.64 29.19 -13.05
N SER A 146 -24.90 29.92 -13.89
CA SER A 146 -25.48 30.67 -15.00
C SER A 146 -25.69 29.75 -16.21
N VAL A 147 -26.88 29.78 -16.79
CA VAL A 147 -27.11 29.10 -18.07
C VAL A 147 -26.47 29.93 -19.17
N LYS A 148 -25.55 29.33 -19.92
CA LYS A 148 -24.91 30.01 -21.06
C LYS A 148 -25.80 29.91 -22.28
N ALA A 149 -26.20 31.08 -22.76
CA ALA A 149 -26.89 31.27 -24.03
C ALA A 149 -26.04 30.82 -25.22
N LEU A 150 -26.72 30.32 -26.24
CA LEU A 150 -26.14 29.92 -27.52
C LEU A 150 -26.51 30.94 -28.59
N GLU A 151 -25.69 31.04 -29.65
CA GLU A 151 -26.06 31.89 -30.78
C GLU A 151 -27.40 31.46 -31.41
N GLY A 152 -28.36 32.38 -31.44
CA GLY A 152 -29.72 32.15 -31.91
C GLY A 152 -30.76 32.07 -30.80
N ASP A 153 -30.35 32.05 -29.53
CA ASP A 153 -31.28 32.17 -28.40
C ASP A 153 -31.81 33.61 -28.29
N MET A 154 -33.12 33.74 -28.03
CA MET A 154 -33.77 35.04 -27.89
C MET A 154 -33.23 35.78 -26.65
N ALA A 155 -33.13 37.11 -26.70
CA ALA A 155 -32.66 37.92 -25.57
C ALA A 155 -33.49 37.71 -24.28
N THR A 156 -34.74 37.27 -24.42
CA THR A 156 -35.65 36.91 -23.32
C THR A 156 -35.30 35.58 -22.64
N ASP A 157 -34.64 34.65 -23.34
CA ASP A 157 -34.27 33.33 -22.83
C ASP A 157 -32.88 33.33 -22.14
N ASN A 158 -32.14 34.44 -22.24
CA ASN A 158 -30.70 34.54 -21.92
C ASN A 158 -30.34 34.69 -20.43
N SER A 159 -31.27 34.49 -19.48
CA SER A 159 -31.04 34.91 -18.08
C SER A 159 -31.43 33.89 -17.00
N GLY A 160 -31.44 32.59 -17.33
CA GLY A 160 -31.67 31.54 -16.34
C GLY A 160 -30.46 31.34 -15.42
N ASN A 161 -30.57 31.70 -14.15
CA ASN A 161 -29.68 31.19 -13.09
C ASN A 161 -30.34 29.97 -12.43
N LEU A 162 -29.62 28.86 -12.34
CA LEU A 162 -30.10 27.63 -11.71
C LEU A 162 -29.40 27.41 -10.37
N ALA A 163 -30.13 26.95 -9.37
CA ALA A 163 -29.51 26.49 -8.13
C ALA A 163 -28.65 25.24 -8.41
N LEU A 164 -27.44 25.19 -7.84
CA LEU A 164 -26.56 24.04 -7.96
C LEU A 164 -27.22 22.82 -7.28
N ALA A 165 -27.43 21.76 -8.05
CA ALA A 165 -27.99 20.51 -7.55
C ALA A 165 -27.14 19.93 -6.40
N GLU A 166 -27.79 19.41 -5.36
CA GLU A 166 -27.13 18.94 -4.13
C GLU A 166 -26.10 17.82 -4.37
N VAL A 167 -26.23 17.07 -5.48
CA VAL A 167 -25.28 16.03 -5.88
C VAL A 167 -23.86 16.57 -6.11
N PHE A 168 -23.72 17.85 -6.47
CA PHE A 168 -22.40 18.47 -6.68
C PHE A 168 -21.65 18.74 -5.36
N ARG A 169 -22.36 18.76 -4.24
CA ARG A 169 -21.79 18.88 -2.89
C ARG A 169 -21.46 17.52 -2.26
N ALA A 170 -21.72 16.42 -2.97
CA ALA A 170 -21.38 15.10 -2.47
C ALA A 170 -19.85 14.98 -2.21
N PRO A 171 -19.44 14.24 -1.17
CA PRO A 171 -18.02 14.09 -0.84
C PRO A 171 -17.24 13.43 -1.99
N LEU A 172 -16.08 14.01 -2.30
CA LEU A 172 -15.15 13.49 -3.30
C LEU A 172 -14.45 12.22 -2.78
N ARG A 173 -14.74 11.07 -3.40
CA ARG A 173 -14.29 9.72 -3.00
C ARG A 173 -13.58 8.98 -4.14
N PRO A 174 -12.32 9.33 -4.45
CA PRO A 174 -11.54 8.67 -5.50
C PRO A 174 -11.35 7.16 -5.26
N ASP A 175 -11.32 6.73 -3.99
CA ASP A 175 -11.23 5.33 -3.56
C ASP A 175 -12.41 4.49 -4.08
N VAL A 176 -13.63 4.99 -3.86
CA VAL A 176 -14.87 4.32 -4.26
C VAL A 176 -15.03 4.34 -5.78
N VAL A 177 -14.75 5.49 -6.41
CA VAL A 177 -14.80 5.65 -7.87
C VAL A 177 -13.87 4.65 -8.55
N ARG A 178 -12.60 4.57 -8.16
CA ARG A 178 -11.63 3.63 -8.73
C ARG A 178 -12.04 2.18 -8.51
N PHE A 179 -12.55 1.86 -7.30
CA PHE A 179 -13.00 0.51 -6.98
C PHE A 179 -14.17 0.07 -7.86
N VAL A 180 -15.21 0.90 -7.98
CA VAL A 180 -16.42 0.61 -8.78
C VAL A 180 -16.09 0.62 -10.27
N HIS A 181 -15.27 1.56 -10.75
CA HIS A 181 -14.81 1.60 -12.14
C HIS A 181 -14.20 0.26 -12.53
N ARG A 182 -13.28 -0.29 -11.72
CA ARG A 182 -12.68 -1.62 -11.97
C ARG A 182 -13.72 -2.73 -12.10
N LEU A 183 -14.78 -2.72 -11.30
CA LEU A 183 -15.85 -3.73 -11.38
C LEU A 183 -16.63 -3.60 -12.69
N LEU A 184 -17.03 -2.38 -13.04
CA LEU A 184 -17.79 -2.10 -14.27
C LEU A 184 -16.96 -2.40 -15.52
N SER A 185 -15.68 -2.01 -15.55
CA SER A 185 -14.78 -2.34 -16.67
C SER A 185 -14.57 -3.84 -16.84
N CYS A 186 -14.57 -4.63 -15.76
CA CYS A 186 -14.51 -6.09 -15.87
C CYS A 186 -15.75 -6.68 -16.56
N ASN A 187 -16.92 -6.07 -16.36
CA ASN A 187 -18.20 -6.57 -16.89
C ASN A 187 -18.35 -6.35 -18.41
N LYS A 188 -17.58 -5.43 -19.00
CA LYS A 188 -17.60 -5.19 -20.46
C LYS A 188 -16.75 -6.20 -21.25
N ARG A 189 -16.09 -7.14 -20.58
CA ARG A 189 -15.14 -8.07 -21.22
C ARG A 189 -15.88 -9.26 -21.82
N GLN A 190 -15.58 -9.57 -23.08
CA GLN A 190 -16.00 -10.83 -23.68
C GLN A 190 -15.17 -12.01 -23.10
N PRO A 191 -15.81 -13.12 -22.71
CA PRO A 191 -15.10 -14.32 -22.27
C PRO A 191 -14.27 -14.91 -23.41
N TYR A 192 -13.08 -15.40 -23.09
CA TYR A 192 -12.22 -16.11 -24.03
C TYR A 192 -11.56 -17.31 -23.35
N ALA A 193 -11.38 -18.39 -24.11
CA ALA A 193 -10.80 -19.63 -23.64
C ALA A 193 -10.05 -20.35 -24.77
N VAL A 194 -9.08 -21.19 -24.42
CA VAL A 194 -8.49 -22.15 -25.37
C VAL A 194 -9.49 -23.29 -25.58
N SER A 195 -9.52 -23.88 -26.78
CA SER A 195 -10.35 -25.06 -27.06
C SER A 195 -10.11 -26.17 -26.02
N ARG A 196 -11.18 -26.81 -25.55
CA ARG A 196 -11.11 -27.85 -24.50
C ARG A 196 -10.27 -29.06 -24.93
N ARG A 197 -10.23 -29.36 -26.23
CA ARG A 197 -9.51 -30.50 -26.83
C ARG A 197 -8.14 -30.12 -27.43
N ALA A 198 -7.72 -28.85 -27.31
CA ALA A 198 -6.46 -28.38 -27.89
C ALA A 198 -5.25 -29.18 -27.36
N GLY A 199 -4.50 -29.82 -28.25
CA GLY A 199 -3.33 -30.64 -27.90
C GLY A 199 -3.69 -31.99 -27.24
N HIS A 200 -4.95 -32.42 -27.30
CA HIS A 200 -5.43 -33.70 -26.74
C HIS A 200 -5.92 -34.71 -27.81
N GLN A 201 -6.01 -34.31 -29.08
CA GLN A 201 -6.61 -35.15 -30.14
C GLN A 201 -5.61 -36.09 -30.83
N THR A 202 -4.39 -36.20 -30.30
CA THR A 202 -3.35 -37.10 -30.82
C THR A 202 -3.43 -38.44 -30.12
N SER A 203 -3.38 -39.57 -30.82
CA SER A 203 -3.40 -40.93 -30.21
C SER A 203 -2.04 -41.35 -29.62
N ALA A 204 -1.33 -40.43 -28.97
CA ALA A 204 0.04 -40.63 -28.54
C ALA A 204 0.16 -41.46 -27.25
N GLU A 205 1.09 -42.41 -27.25
CA GLU A 205 1.35 -43.33 -26.13
C GLU A 205 2.83 -43.37 -25.80
N SER A 206 3.18 -43.62 -24.54
CA SER A 206 4.59 -43.67 -24.13
C SER A 206 5.20 -45.01 -24.52
N TRP A 207 6.36 -44.99 -25.17
CA TRP A 207 7.13 -46.21 -25.47
C TRP A 207 7.74 -46.88 -24.23
N GLY A 208 7.63 -46.28 -23.04
CA GLY A 208 8.14 -46.84 -21.81
C GLY A 208 9.65 -46.65 -21.65
N THR A 209 10.31 -47.61 -21.01
CA THR A 209 11.76 -47.61 -20.75
C THR A 209 12.54 -48.34 -21.85
N GLY A 210 13.87 -48.30 -21.79
CA GLY A 210 14.73 -49.14 -22.64
C GLY A 210 14.98 -48.63 -24.06
N ARG A 211 14.62 -47.38 -24.38
CA ARG A 211 14.81 -46.78 -25.72
C ARG A 211 15.70 -45.54 -25.74
N ALA A 212 16.41 -45.25 -24.65
CA ALA A 212 17.23 -44.03 -24.49
C ALA A 212 16.47 -42.70 -24.76
N VAL A 213 15.15 -42.67 -24.58
CA VAL A 213 14.33 -41.45 -24.70
C VAL A 213 13.39 -41.30 -23.51
N SER A 214 12.96 -40.06 -23.22
CA SER A 214 12.04 -39.76 -22.13
C SER A 214 10.68 -40.44 -22.31
N ARG A 215 10.06 -40.81 -21.16
CA ARG A 215 8.77 -41.53 -21.04
C ARG A 215 7.54 -40.65 -21.33
N ILE A 216 7.69 -39.68 -22.23
CA ILE A 216 6.60 -38.80 -22.68
C ILE A 216 5.81 -39.56 -23.75
N PRO A 217 4.46 -39.46 -23.78
CA PRO A 217 3.67 -40.02 -24.87
C PRO A 217 4.11 -39.51 -26.25
N ARG A 218 4.28 -40.42 -27.21
CA ARG A 218 4.77 -40.14 -28.57
C ARG A 218 3.72 -40.45 -29.61
N VAL A 219 3.69 -39.66 -30.68
CA VAL A 219 2.77 -39.87 -31.81
C VAL A 219 3.11 -41.21 -32.49
N PRO A 220 2.12 -42.11 -32.68
CA PRO A 220 2.34 -43.41 -33.30
C PRO A 220 2.54 -43.29 -34.82
N GLY A 221 2.88 -44.41 -35.47
CA GLY A 221 3.10 -44.50 -36.91
C GLY A 221 4.55 -44.23 -37.32
N GLY A 222 4.77 -44.08 -38.63
CA GLY A 222 6.06 -43.81 -39.27
C GLY A 222 5.89 -42.92 -40.51
N GLY A 223 6.99 -42.61 -41.20
CA GLY A 223 6.98 -41.89 -42.50
C GLY A 223 6.75 -40.38 -42.43
N THR A 224 6.17 -39.84 -41.35
CA THR A 224 6.01 -38.38 -41.18
C THR A 224 7.03 -37.81 -40.19
N HIS A 225 7.45 -36.55 -40.39
CA HIS A 225 8.32 -35.84 -39.43
C HIS A 225 7.72 -35.73 -38.02
N ARG A 226 6.39 -35.92 -37.87
CA ARG A 226 5.69 -35.83 -36.59
C ARG A 226 5.68 -37.16 -35.82
N ALA A 227 5.83 -38.30 -36.50
CA ALA A 227 5.89 -39.62 -35.85
C ALA A 227 7.07 -39.70 -34.86
N GLY A 228 6.87 -40.36 -33.73
CA GLY A 228 7.91 -40.49 -32.68
C GLY A 228 8.17 -39.23 -31.83
N GLN A 229 7.60 -38.07 -32.18
CA GLN A 229 7.72 -36.85 -31.37
C GLN A 229 6.80 -36.89 -30.15
N GLY A 230 7.22 -36.21 -29.07
CA GLY A 230 6.41 -36.06 -27.86
C GLY A 230 5.12 -35.24 -28.09
N ALA A 231 4.02 -35.69 -27.51
CA ALA A 231 2.70 -35.07 -27.57
C ALA A 231 2.04 -35.06 -26.17
N PHE A 232 0.83 -34.47 -26.07
CA PHE A 232 0.05 -34.23 -24.84
C PHE A 232 0.68 -33.37 -23.75
N GLY A 233 1.98 -33.49 -23.48
CA GLY A 233 2.69 -32.77 -22.44
C GLY A 233 2.70 -31.26 -22.69
N ASN A 234 2.67 -30.47 -21.62
CA ASN A 234 2.77 -29.01 -21.69
C ASN A 234 4.15 -28.51 -22.12
N MET A 235 5.18 -29.34 -21.96
CA MET A 235 6.54 -29.12 -22.47
C MET A 235 6.67 -29.46 -23.96
N CYS A 236 5.70 -30.17 -24.55
CA CYS A 236 5.78 -30.64 -25.93
C CYS A 236 5.24 -29.59 -26.91
N ARG A 237 5.93 -29.40 -28.04
CA ARG A 237 5.42 -28.59 -29.17
C ARG A 237 4.12 -29.20 -29.70
N GLY A 238 3.07 -28.38 -29.78
CA GLY A 238 1.72 -28.82 -30.16
C GLY A 238 0.97 -29.60 -29.06
N GLY A 239 1.55 -29.74 -27.86
CA GLY A 239 0.89 -30.33 -26.70
C GLY A 239 -0.04 -29.35 -25.99
N ARG A 240 -0.72 -29.82 -24.94
CA ARG A 240 -1.70 -29.00 -24.20
C ARG A 240 -1.02 -28.06 -23.21
N MET A 241 -1.48 -26.82 -23.12
CA MET A 241 -1.01 -25.92 -22.06
C MET A 241 -1.44 -26.39 -20.67
N PHE A 242 -0.60 -26.20 -19.65
CA PHE A 242 -0.98 -26.42 -18.25
C PHE A 242 -1.95 -25.31 -17.78
N ALA A 243 -3.06 -25.69 -17.15
CA ALA A 243 -4.11 -24.79 -16.68
C ALA A 243 -4.58 -23.76 -17.75
N PRO A 244 -5.07 -24.22 -18.93
CA PRO A 244 -5.47 -23.32 -19.99
C PRO A 244 -6.68 -22.48 -19.59
N THR A 245 -6.88 -21.33 -20.23
CA THR A 245 -8.04 -20.48 -19.99
C THR A 245 -9.33 -21.27 -20.24
N LYS A 246 -10.28 -21.16 -19.31
CA LYS A 246 -11.55 -21.88 -19.33
C LYS A 246 -12.71 -20.91 -19.47
N THR A 247 -13.77 -21.37 -20.13
CA THR A 247 -15.00 -20.61 -20.35
C THR A 247 -15.67 -20.22 -19.03
N TRP A 248 -15.62 -21.09 -18.02
CA TRP A 248 -16.22 -20.85 -16.70
C TRP A 248 -15.45 -19.86 -15.80
N ARG A 249 -14.40 -19.20 -16.30
CA ARG A 249 -13.76 -18.11 -15.56
C ARG A 249 -14.78 -17.01 -15.30
N LYS A 250 -14.93 -16.61 -14.04
CA LYS A 250 -15.83 -15.50 -13.68
C LYS A 250 -15.24 -14.15 -14.10
N TRP A 251 -15.69 -13.64 -15.25
CA TRP A 251 -15.32 -12.32 -15.77
C TRP A 251 -16.14 -11.19 -15.14
N HIS A 252 -17.44 -11.43 -14.98
CA HIS A 252 -18.37 -10.47 -14.39
C HIS A 252 -18.22 -10.37 -12.87
N ARG A 253 -18.18 -9.14 -12.39
CA ARG A 253 -18.15 -8.76 -10.98
C ARG A 253 -19.45 -8.04 -10.64
N ARG A 254 -20.20 -8.61 -9.68
CA ARG A 254 -21.40 -7.96 -9.12
C ARG A 254 -20.97 -6.69 -8.39
N VAL A 255 -21.66 -5.59 -8.66
CA VAL A 255 -21.47 -4.30 -7.99
C VAL A 255 -22.65 -4.07 -7.06
N ASN A 256 -22.38 -3.61 -5.83
CA ASN A 256 -23.46 -3.15 -4.96
C ASN A 256 -24.05 -1.85 -5.55
N VAL A 257 -25.37 -1.83 -5.75
CA VAL A 257 -26.09 -0.70 -6.35
C VAL A 257 -25.87 0.59 -5.55
N HIS A 258 -25.95 0.54 -4.23
CA HIS A 258 -25.73 1.74 -3.39
C HIS A 258 -24.29 2.26 -3.52
N LEU A 259 -23.30 1.36 -3.50
CA LEU A 259 -21.89 1.72 -3.70
C LEU A 259 -21.66 2.35 -5.08
N ARG A 260 -22.33 1.85 -6.12
CA ARG A 260 -22.28 2.41 -7.46
C ARG A 260 -22.89 3.81 -7.50
N ARG A 261 -24.04 4.03 -6.86
CA ARG A 261 -24.70 5.33 -6.78
C ARG A 261 -23.82 6.37 -6.08
N VAL A 262 -23.17 6.00 -4.98
CA VAL A 262 -22.18 6.85 -4.28
C VAL A 262 -21.00 7.20 -5.18
N ALA A 263 -20.48 6.24 -5.95
CA ALA A 263 -19.40 6.49 -6.89
C ALA A 263 -19.79 7.51 -7.97
N VAL A 264 -21.01 7.40 -8.51
CA VAL A 264 -21.49 8.33 -9.53
C VAL A 264 -21.73 9.72 -8.95
N ALA A 265 -22.35 9.84 -7.77
CA ALA A 265 -22.53 11.11 -7.08
C ALA A 265 -21.18 11.81 -6.82
N SER A 266 -20.17 11.08 -6.33
CA SER A 266 -18.82 11.62 -6.16
C SER A 266 -18.17 12.03 -7.48
N ALA A 267 -18.44 11.32 -8.58
CA ALA A 267 -17.89 11.67 -9.88
C ALA A 267 -18.55 12.95 -10.43
N LEU A 268 -19.84 13.16 -10.19
CA LEU A 268 -20.58 14.38 -10.51
C LEU A 268 -20.06 15.57 -9.71
N ALA A 269 -19.90 15.43 -8.40
CA ALA A 269 -19.29 16.49 -7.57
C ALA A 269 -17.93 16.94 -8.12
N ALA A 270 -17.10 16.01 -8.58
CA ALA A 270 -15.80 16.31 -9.15
C ALA A 270 -15.83 17.14 -10.44
N THR A 271 -16.95 17.15 -11.18
CA THR A 271 -17.07 17.94 -12.43
C THR A 271 -17.31 19.42 -12.16
N SER A 272 -17.75 19.78 -10.96
CA SER A 272 -17.96 21.17 -10.53
C SER A 272 -16.69 21.86 -10.00
N VAL A 273 -15.61 21.11 -9.79
CA VAL A 273 -14.36 21.62 -9.20
C VAL A 273 -13.31 21.81 -10.29
N PRO A 274 -12.98 23.06 -10.69
CA PRO A 274 -12.03 23.34 -11.78
C PRO A 274 -10.66 22.70 -11.57
N SER A 275 -10.14 22.71 -10.34
CA SER A 275 -8.84 22.13 -10.00
C SER A 275 -8.76 20.64 -10.32
N LEU A 276 -9.85 19.88 -10.12
CA LEU A 276 -9.89 18.45 -10.44
C LEU A 276 -10.02 18.19 -11.94
N VAL A 277 -10.77 19.05 -12.64
CA VAL A 277 -10.94 18.97 -14.10
C VAL A 277 -9.64 19.29 -14.83
N LEU A 278 -8.91 20.31 -14.37
CA LEU A 278 -7.58 20.65 -14.85
C LEU A 278 -6.57 19.55 -14.51
N ALA A 279 -6.55 19.05 -13.26
CA ALA A 279 -5.65 17.97 -12.85
C ALA A 279 -5.86 16.67 -13.65
N ARG A 280 -7.08 16.39 -14.12
CA ARG A 280 -7.36 15.29 -15.05
C ARG A 280 -6.73 15.50 -16.44
N GLY A 281 -6.49 16.76 -16.80
CA GLY A 281 -5.82 17.16 -18.03
C GLY A 281 -6.77 17.68 -19.11
N HIS A 282 -7.92 18.25 -18.76
CA HIS A 282 -8.77 18.96 -19.71
C HIS A 282 -8.25 20.39 -19.96
N ARG A 283 -8.44 20.92 -21.18
CA ARG A 283 -8.17 22.33 -21.50
C ARG A 283 -9.45 23.15 -21.29
N ILE A 284 -9.50 23.92 -20.20
CA ILE A 284 -10.70 24.64 -19.74
C ILE A 284 -10.46 26.13 -19.46
N GLU A 285 -9.32 26.68 -19.89
CA GLU A 285 -8.89 28.05 -19.57
C GLU A 285 -9.85 29.13 -20.09
N ALA A 286 -10.49 28.89 -21.23
CA ALA A 286 -11.47 29.80 -21.83
C ALA A 286 -12.91 29.58 -21.34
N VAL A 287 -13.17 28.58 -20.49
CA VAL A 287 -14.52 28.26 -20.02
C VAL A 287 -14.86 29.20 -18.85
N PRO A 288 -16.00 29.92 -18.88
CA PRO A 288 -16.31 30.93 -17.86
C PRO A 288 -16.53 30.37 -16.45
N GLU A 289 -17.18 29.21 -16.32
CA GLU A 289 -17.51 28.60 -15.03
C GLU A 289 -17.69 27.08 -15.12
N LEU A 290 -17.66 26.41 -13.95
CA LEU A 290 -17.99 24.99 -13.81
C LEU A 290 -18.96 24.79 -12.64
N PRO A 291 -19.94 23.87 -12.75
CA PRO A 291 -20.25 23.05 -13.92
C PRO A 291 -20.82 23.91 -15.06
N LEU A 292 -20.43 23.61 -16.30
CA LEU A 292 -20.88 24.38 -17.46
C LEU A 292 -22.30 23.95 -17.87
N VAL A 293 -23.24 24.90 -17.86
CA VAL A 293 -24.63 24.69 -18.27
C VAL A 293 -24.93 25.50 -19.51
N ILE A 294 -25.56 24.89 -20.51
CA ILE A 294 -26.01 25.52 -21.76
C ILE A 294 -27.52 25.43 -21.89
N SER A 295 -28.12 26.32 -22.67
CA SER A 295 -29.55 26.34 -22.95
C SER A 295 -30.04 25.04 -23.63
N ASP A 296 -31.34 24.75 -23.46
CA ASP A 296 -31.96 23.55 -24.02
C ASP A 296 -32.10 23.61 -25.55
N SER A 297 -31.90 24.76 -26.18
CA SER A 297 -31.86 24.89 -27.65
C SER A 297 -30.74 24.04 -28.28
N ALA A 298 -29.69 23.70 -27.51
CA ALA A 298 -28.66 22.74 -27.89
C ALA A 298 -29.21 21.35 -28.25
N GLU A 299 -30.35 20.95 -27.69
CA GLU A 299 -30.93 19.63 -27.89
C GLU A 299 -31.48 19.43 -29.32
N SER A 300 -31.88 20.52 -29.97
CA SER A 300 -32.48 20.54 -31.32
C SER A 300 -31.44 20.46 -32.45
N ILE A 301 -30.15 20.48 -32.12
CA ILE A 301 -29.06 20.56 -33.09
C ILE A 301 -28.80 19.23 -33.77
N GLU A 302 -28.67 19.28 -35.09
CA GLU A 302 -28.47 18.09 -35.93
C GLU A 302 -27.07 18.02 -36.56
N LYS A 303 -26.50 19.16 -36.96
CA LYS A 303 -25.25 19.20 -37.72
C LYS A 303 -24.03 19.29 -36.80
N THR A 304 -23.00 18.52 -37.12
CA THR A 304 -21.71 18.55 -36.42
C THR A 304 -21.02 19.92 -36.51
N SER A 305 -21.21 20.65 -37.61
CA SER A 305 -20.69 22.00 -37.79
C SER A 305 -21.27 22.99 -36.77
N GLN A 306 -22.57 22.90 -36.50
CA GLN A 306 -23.25 23.70 -35.47
C GLN A 306 -22.73 23.34 -34.07
N ALA A 307 -22.55 22.03 -33.78
CA ALA A 307 -21.97 21.59 -32.51
C ALA A 307 -20.55 22.13 -32.27
N ILE A 308 -19.72 22.20 -33.32
CA ILE A 308 -18.37 22.82 -33.24
C ILE A 308 -18.49 24.32 -32.95
N LYS A 309 -19.42 25.02 -33.62
CA LYS A 309 -19.63 26.46 -33.42
C LYS A 309 -19.94 26.77 -31.95
N ILE A 310 -20.83 25.99 -31.34
CA ILE A 310 -21.21 26.14 -29.93
C ILE A 310 -20.04 25.85 -28.99
N LEU A 311 -19.30 24.77 -29.22
CA LEU A 311 -18.14 24.47 -28.39
C LEU A 311 -17.08 25.58 -28.46
N LYS A 312 -16.95 26.26 -29.61
CA LYS A 312 -16.04 27.42 -29.75
C LYS A 312 -16.56 28.62 -28.98
N GLN A 313 -17.85 28.95 -29.12
CA GLN A 313 -18.50 30.05 -28.40
C GLN A 313 -18.34 29.92 -26.88
N VAL A 314 -18.50 28.71 -26.35
CA VAL A 314 -18.42 28.44 -24.91
C VAL A 314 -16.97 28.23 -24.42
N GLY A 315 -15.98 28.23 -25.31
CA GLY A 315 -14.57 28.01 -24.97
C GLY A 315 -14.20 26.54 -24.68
N ALA A 316 -15.11 25.60 -24.95
CA ALA A 316 -14.93 24.16 -24.70
C ALA A 316 -14.23 23.40 -25.84
N TYR A 317 -14.13 23.99 -27.03
CA TYR A 317 -13.61 23.32 -28.24
C TYR A 317 -12.12 22.96 -28.15
N ALA A 318 -11.33 23.73 -27.42
CA ALA A 318 -9.90 23.48 -27.21
C ALA A 318 -9.59 22.08 -26.64
N ASP A 319 -10.52 21.52 -25.84
CA ASP A 319 -10.38 20.17 -25.30
C ASP A 319 -10.67 19.08 -26.35
N ALA A 320 -11.58 19.34 -27.29
CA ALA A 320 -11.86 18.46 -28.42
C ALA A 320 -10.73 18.49 -29.46
N GLU A 321 -10.14 19.66 -29.73
CA GLU A 321 -8.95 19.81 -30.58
C GLU A 321 -7.77 19.02 -30.00
N LYS A 322 -7.50 19.17 -28.70
CA LYS A 322 -6.50 18.35 -28.00
C LYS A 322 -6.73 16.85 -28.18
N ALA A 323 -8.00 16.41 -28.15
CA ALA A 323 -8.33 15.00 -28.36
C ALA A 323 -8.13 14.55 -29.82
N LYS A 324 -8.36 15.43 -30.80
CA LYS A 324 -8.11 15.22 -32.23
C LYS A 324 -6.62 15.03 -32.52
N ASP A 325 -5.77 15.91 -31.99
CA ASP A 325 -4.33 15.91 -32.29
C ASP A 325 -3.58 14.79 -31.56
N SER A 326 -4.07 14.39 -30.38
CA SER A 326 -3.41 13.41 -29.52
C SER A 326 -3.79 11.95 -29.82
N VAL A 327 -4.31 11.65 -31.02
CA VAL A 327 -4.70 10.29 -31.40
C VAL A 327 -3.45 9.43 -31.62
N GLY A 328 -3.14 8.60 -30.63
CA GLY A 328 -1.96 7.74 -30.66
C GLY A 328 -2.22 6.39 -31.33
N ILE A 329 -1.25 5.87 -32.09
CA ILE A 329 -1.26 4.48 -32.55
C ILE A 329 -0.94 3.56 -31.37
N ARG A 330 -1.85 2.64 -31.05
CA ARG A 330 -1.68 1.68 -29.94
C ARG A 330 -0.48 0.74 -30.21
N PRO A 331 0.48 0.63 -29.28
CA PRO A 331 1.57 -0.32 -29.40
C PRO A 331 1.09 -1.78 -29.20
N GLY A 332 1.85 -2.73 -29.74
CA GLY A 332 1.64 -4.16 -29.58
C GLY A 332 0.47 -4.74 -30.40
N LYS A 333 -0.02 -5.93 -29.97
CA LYS A 333 -1.00 -6.75 -30.72
C LYS A 333 -2.42 -6.16 -30.79
N GLY A 334 -2.66 -4.98 -30.22
CA GLY A 334 -3.95 -4.29 -30.28
C GLY A 334 -4.30 -3.83 -31.69
N LYS A 335 -3.28 -3.45 -32.49
CA LYS A 335 -3.44 -2.96 -33.86
C LYS A 335 -4.16 -3.98 -34.77
N MET A 336 -3.82 -5.27 -34.64
CA MET A 336 -4.44 -6.38 -35.37
C MET A 336 -5.87 -6.72 -34.92
N ARG A 337 -6.40 -6.06 -33.87
CA ARG A 337 -7.70 -6.39 -33.24
C ARG A 337 -8.62 -5.17 -33.21
N ASN A 338 -8.67 -4.41 -34.30
CA ASN A 338 -9.51 -3.22 -34.48
C ASN A 338 -9.34 -2.15 -33.39
N ARG A 339 -8.14 -2.06 -32.80
CA ARG A 339 -7.80 -1.10 -31.73
C ARG A 339 -6.54 -0.33 -32.06
N ARG A 340 -6.38 0.03 -33.35
CA ARG A 340 -5.24 0.75 -33.91
C ARG A 340 -5.03 2.10 -33.21
N TYR A 341 -6.10 2.84 -32.95
CA TYR A 341 -6.02 4.18 -32.35
C TYR A 341 -6.45 4.19 -30.88
N ILE A 342 -5.86 5.13 -30.12
CA ILE A 342 -6.24 5.48 -28.74
C ILE A 342 -6.60 6.95 -28.74
N ASN A 343 -7.88 7.24 -28.57
CA ASN A 343 -8.37 8.60 -28.51
C ASN A 343 -8.45 9.03 -27.05
N ARG A 344 -8.05 10.27 -26.77
CA ARG A 344 -8.28 10.87 -25.45
C ARG A 344 -9.77 11.10 -25.23
N LYS A 345 -10.18 11.20 -23.96
CA LYS A 345 -11.55 11.50 -23.56
C LYS A 345 -11.65 12.98 -23.23
N GLY A 346 -12.28 13.73 -24.12
CA GLY A 346 -12.55 15.15 -23.99
C GLY A 346 -13.88 15.42 -23.28
N PRO A 347 -14.64 16.46 -23.69
CA PRO A 347 -15.89 16.84 -23.05
C PRO A 347 -16.92 15.70 -23.07
N LEU A 348 -17.75 15.63 -22.04
CA LEU A 348 -18.97 14.81 -22.02
C LEU A 348 -20.17 15.76 -22.10
N VAL A 349 -21.02 15.60 -23.11
CA VAL A 349 -22.27 16.37 -23.21
C VAL A 349 -23.40 15.56 -22.61
N VAL A 350 -24.10 16.14 -21.63
CA VAL A 350 -25.22 15.50 -20.94
C VAL A 350 -26.52 16.23 -21.24
N TYR A 351 -27.50 15.48 -21.76
CA TYR A 351 -28.79 15.99 -22.20
C TYR A 351 -29.97 15.34 -21.45
N GLY A 352 -31.11 16.03 -21.45
CA GLY A 352 -32.27 15.72 -20.63
C GLY A 352 -33.37 14.94 -21.36
N THR A 353 -33.56 15.17 -22.66
CA THR A 353 -34.69 14.60 -23.43
C THR A 353 -34.34 13.26 -24.07
N GLU A 354 -35.21 12.26 -23.98
CA GLU A 354 -35.02 11.01 -24.71
C GLU A 354 -35.17 11.22 -26.23
N GLY A 355 -34.37 10.53 -27.04
CA GLY A 355 -34.42 10.68 -28.51
C GLY A 355 -33.88 12.01 -29.07
N SER A 356 -33.29 12.87 -28.23
CA SER A 356 -32.76 14.18 -28.62
C SER A 356 -31.76 14.12 -29.80
N LYS A 357 -31.86 15.12 -30.70
CA LYS A 357 -31.06 15.23 -31.94
C LYS A 357 -29.59 15.52 -31.65
N ILE A 358 -29.29 16.11 -30.48
CA ILE A 358 -27.92 16.39 -29.99
C ILE A 358 -26.97 15.19 -30.06
N VAL A 359 -27.49 13.97 -29.89
CA VAL A 359 -26.69 12.73 -29.99
C VAL A 359 -26.07 12.60 -31.37
N LYS A 360 -26.82 12.93 -32.44
CA LYS A 360 -26.32 12.83 -33.82
C LYS A 360 -25.24 13.87 -34.10
N ALA A 361 -25.43 15.09 -33.60
CA ALA A 361 -24.50 16.20 -33.81
C ALA A 361 -23.17 16.01 -33.06
N PHE A 362 -23.20 15.55 -31.81
CA PHE A 362 -22.00 15.50 -30.96
C PHE A 362 -21.25 14.14 -31.00
N ARG A 363 -21.89 13.03 -31.39
CA ARG A 363 -21.25 11.68 -31.33
C ARG A 363 -20.01 11.51 -32.21
N ASN A 364 -19.88 12.29 -33.29
CA ASN A 364 -18.79 12.16 -34.25
C ASN A 364 -17.62 13.09 -33.94
N LEU A 365 -17.74 13.96 -32.93
CA LEU A 365 -16.68 14.87 -32.55
C LEU A 365 -15.53 14.11 -31.87
N PRO A 366 -14.26 14.49 -32.13
CA PRO A 366 -13.11 13.78 -31.61
C PRO A 366 -13.06 13.85 -30.07
N GLY A 367 -13.08 12.69 -29.43
CA GLY A 367 -12.94 12.56 -27.98
C GLY A 367 -14.18 12.96 -27.16
N VAL A 368 -15.24 13.46 -27.80
CA VAL A 368 -16.50 13.82 -27.14
C VAL A 368 -17.35 12.56 -26.95
N ASP A 369 -17.95 12.42 -25.77
CA ASP A 369 -19.00 11.42 -25.54
C ASP A 369 -20.33 12.14 -25.23
N VAL A 370 -21.44 11.46 -25.45
CA VAL A 370 -22.79 11.94 -25.16
C VAL A 370 -23.48 10.99 -24.18
N ALA A 371 -24.19 11.52 -23.19
CA ALA A 371 -24.94 10.73 -22.23
C ALA A 371 -26.27 11.41 -21.88
N ASN A 372 -27.29 10.62 -21.55
CA ASN A 372 -28.52 11.15 -20.98
C ASN A 372 -28.45 11.04 -19.45
N VAL A 373 -28.99 12.04 -18.75
CA VAL A 373 -28.96 12.15 -17.27
C VAL A 373 -29.45 10.89 -16.57
N GLU A 374 -30.52 10.28 -17.08
CA GLU A 374 -31.19 9.15 -16.44
C GLU A 374 -30.36 7.86 -16.50
N ARG A 375 -29.49 7.76 -17.50
CA ARG A 375 -28.60 6.62 -17.75
C ARG A 375 -27.12 6.93 -17.55
N LEU A 376 -26.80 7.96 -16.76
CA LEU A 376 -25.42 8.33 -16.44
C LEU A 376 -24.64 7.17 -15.83
N ASN A 377 -23.48 6.88 -16.42
CA ASN A 377 -22.59 5.83 -15.99
C ASN A 377 -21.27 6.38 -15.46
N LEU A 378 -20.69 5.68 -14.49
CA LEU A 378 -19.39 6.03 -13.93
C LEU A 378 -18.26 5.96 -14.96
N LEU A 379 -18.37 5.07 -15.95
CA LEU A 379 -17.33 4.92 -16.99
C LEU A 379 -17.24 6.17 -17.88
N ASP A 380 -18.35 6.91 -18.02
CA ASP A 380 -18.41 8.12 -18.84
C ASP A 380 -17.94 9.33 -18.03
N LEU A 381 -18.35 9.45 -16.76
CA LEU A 381 -17.93 10.54 -15.86
C LEU A 381 -16.49 10.43 -15.35
N ALA A 382 -15.99 9.21 -15.15
CA ALA A 382 -14.64 8.95 -14.64
C ALA A 382 -13.92 7.89 -15.49
N PRO A 383 -13.58 8.20 -16.76
CA PRO A 383 -12.84 7.27 -17.62
C PRO A 383 -11.49 6.93 -16.99
N GLY A 384 -11.18 5.63 -16.87
CA GLY A 384 -9.97 5.15 -16.20
C GLY A 384 -10.06 5.12 -14.67
N GLY A 385 -11.19 5.52 -14.09
CA GLY A 385 -11.36 5.65 -12.65
C GLY A 385 -10.71 6.91 -12.08
N HIS A 386 -10.43 7.90 -12.93
CA HIS A 386 -9.97 9.24 -12.56
C HIS A 386 -11.14 10.22 -12.63
N LEU A 387 -11.48 10.82 -11.49
CA LEU A 387 -12.55 11.81 -11.33
C LEU A 387 -12.22 13.15 -12.01
N GLY A 388 -13.24 14.00 -12.17
CA GLY A 388 -13.10 15.34 -12.74
C GLY A 388 -13.04 15.35 -14.26
N ARG A 389 -13.95 14.65 -14.95
CA ARG A 389 -14.11 14.85 -16.39
C ARG A 389 -14.77 16.21 -16.65
N PHE A 390 -14.38 16.91 -17.70
CA PHE A 390 -15.10 18.09 -18.15
C PHE A 390 -16.46 17.69 -18.74
N VAL A 391 -17.54 18.23 -18.18
CA VAL A 391 -18.92 17.89 -18.55
C VAL A 391 -19.70 19.16 -18.86
N ILE A 392 -20.44 19.13 -19.96
CA ILE A 392 -21.35 20.18 -20.43
C ILE A 392 -22.78 19.67 -20.20
N TRP A 393 -23.60 20.45 -19.51
CA TRP A 393 -24.97 20.08 -19.15
C TRP A 393 -25.97 20.92 -19.95
N THR A 394 -27.03 20.33 -20.46
CA THR A 394 -28.22 21.11 -20.85
C THR A 394 -28.98 21.54 -19.59
N GLU A 395 -29.72 22.64 -19.66
CA GLU A 395 -30.50 23.17 -18.54
C GLU A 395 -31.50 22.12 -18.00
N SER A 396 -32.27 21.49 -18.88
CA SER A 396 -33.19 20.40 -18.55
C SER A 396 -32.47 19.21 -17.91
N ALA A 397 -31.26 18.89 -18.40
CA ALA A 397 -30.45 17.84 -17.80
C ALA A 397 -30.04 18.18 -16.37
N PHE A 398 -29.65 19.44 -16.14
CA PHE A 398 -29.21 19.92 -14.86
C PHE A 398 -30.33 19.89 -13.81
N LYS A 399 -31.53 20.35 -14.17
CA LYS A 399 -32.73 20.30 -13.30
C LYS A 399 -33.10 18.87 -12.90
N LYS A 400 -33.03 17.90 -13.84
CA LYS A 400 -33.34 16.48 -13.58
C LYS A 400 -32.37 15.79 -12.60
N LEU A 401 -31.19 16.35 -12.32
CA LEU A 401 -30.24 15.75 -11.38
C LEU A 401 -30.81 15.65 -9.96
N GLU A 402 -31.59 16.64 -9.51
CA GLU A 402 -32.20 16.64 -8.18
C GLU A 402 -33.22 15.51 -8.04
N GLU A 403 -34.07 15.27 -9.04
CA GLU A 403 -35.01 14.13 -9.04
C GLU A 403 -34.28 12.77 -9.00
N VAL A 404 -33.14 12.68 -9.69
CA VAL A 404 -32.38 11.44 -9.88
C VAL A 404 -31.54 11.07 -8.65
N TYR A 405 -31.04 12.05 -7.89
CA TYR A 405 -30.14 11.82 -6.76
C TYR A 405 -30.70 12.27 -5.40
N GLY A 406 -31.73 13.11 -5.37
CA GLY A 406 -32.30 13.68 -4.16
C GLY A 406 -31.37 14.72 -3.52
N THR A 407 -31.67 15.07 -2.27
CA THR A 407 -30.85 15.97 -1.45
C THR A 407 -30.23 15.20 -0.29
N PHE A 408 -29.57 15.89 0.65
CA PHE A 408 -29.04 15.25 1.87
C PHE A 408 -30.13 14.88 2.88
N ASP A 409 -31.32 15.48 2.75
CA ASP A 409 -32.44 15.31 3.67
C ASP A 409 -33.64 14.60 3.01
N ALA A 410 -33.88 14.87 1.72
CA ALA A 410 -34.93 14.23 0.94
C ALA A 410 -34.37 13.06 0.11
N PRO A 411 -34.99 11.86 0.15
CA PRO A 411 -34.61 10.75 -0.69
C PRO A 411 -34.91 11.05 -2.17
N SER A 412 -34.13 10.45 -3.08
CA SER A 412 -34.34 10.61 -4.51
C SER A 412 -35.66 10.01 -4.99
N LEU A 413 -36.32 10.67 -5.94
CA LEU A 413 -37.57 10.20 -6.55
C LEU A 413 -37.34 8.98 -7.45
N LYS A 414 -36.35 9.04 -8.36
CA LYS A 414 -36.12 7.97 -9.34
C LYS A 414 -35.36 6.76 -8.77
N LYS A 415 -34.57 6.93 -7.70
CA LYS A 415 -33.76 5.85 -7.11
C LYS A 415 -34.30 5.44 -5.75
N LYS A 416 -35.18 4.43 -5.72
CA LYS A 416 -35.79 3.90 -4.48
C LYS A 416 -34.79 3.80 -3.31
N GLY A 417 -35.11 4.51 -2.23
CA GLY A 417 -34.38 4.53 -0.96
C GLY A 417 -32.95 5.06 -1.03
N PHE A 418 -32.58 5.84 -2.05
CA PHE A 418 -31.27 6.46 -2.13
C PHE A 418 -31.29 7.87 -1.54
N ILE A 419 -30.28 8.16 -0.72
CA ILE A 419 -30.00 9.46 -0.12
C ILE A 419 -28.51 9.73 -0.37
N LEU A 420 -28.16 10.99 -0.58
CA LEU A 420 -26.77 11.39 -0.80
C LEU A 420 -25.88 11.02 0.40
N PRO A 421 -24.64 10.57 0.16
CA PRO A 421 -23.73 10.20 1.24
C PRO A 421 -23.29 11.43 2.04
N ARG A 422 -23.57 11.44 3.35
CA ARG A 422 -23.10 12.50 4.24
C ARG A 422 -21.57 12.40 4.43
N PRO A 423 -20.82 13.51 4.34
CA PRO A 423 -19.40 13.51 4.66
C PRO A 423 -19.20 13.25 6.16
N LYS A 424 -18.00 12.77 6.54
CA LYS A 424 -17.65 12.58 7.96
C LYS A 424 -17.31 13.90 8.66
N MET A 425 -16.85 14.88 7.91
CA MET A 425 -16.52 16.22 8.37
C MET A 425 -17.47 17.19 7.66
N ALA A 426 -18.00 18.17 8.39
CA ALA A 426 -18.84 19.21 7.80
C ALA A 426 -18.01 20.16 6.93
N ASN A 427 -16.84 20.58 7.41
CA ASN A 427 -15.85 21.34 6.65
C ASN A 427 -14.60 20.48 6.41
N ALA A 428 -14.13 20.43 5.16
CA ALA A 428 -12.94 19.67 4.77
C ALA A 428 -11.63 20.47 4.91
N ASP A 429 -11.70 21.79 5.09
CA ASP A 429 -10.54 22.65 5.27
C ASP A 429 -10.02 22.56 6.71
N LEU A 430 -9.09 21.63 6.92
CA LEU A 430 -8.37 21.47 8.18
C LEU A 430 -7.53 22.68 8.52
N GLY A 431 -6.98 23.40 7.53
CA GLY A 431 -6.17 24.60 7.78
C GLY A 431 -7.01 25.68 8.46
N ARG A 432 -8.21 25.93 7.94
CA ARG A 432 -9.16 26.86 8.57
C ARG A 432 -9.57 26.44 9.97
N ILE A 433 -9.86 25.15 10.19
CA ILE A 433 -10.26 24.65 11.53
C ILE A 433 -9.09 24.76 12.51
N ILE A 434 -7.88 24.36 12.10
CA ILE A 434 -6.70 24.40 12.97
C ILE A 434 -6.32 25.83 13.31
N ASN A 435 -6.43 26.75 12.35
CA ASN A 435 -6.05 28.16 12.52
C ASN A 435 -7.19 29.03 13.08
N SER A 436 -8.32 28.44 13.49
CA SER A 436 -9.39 29.21 14.12
C SER A 436 -8.99 29.63 15.54
N ASP A 437 -9.52 30.76 16.00
CA ASP A 437 -9.14 31.34 17.29
C ASP A 437 -9.48 30.41 18.47
N GLU A 438 -10.55 29.62 18.35
CA GLU A 438 -10.97 28.65 19.36
C GLU A 438 -9.96 27.50 19.51
N VAL A 439 -9.29 27.10 18.42
CA VAL A 439 -8.25 26.07 18.47
C VAL A 439 -6.92 26.71 18.89
N GLN A 440 -6.53 27.83 18.28
CA GLN A 440 -5.24 28.47 18.53
C GLN A 440 -5.10 29.02 19.96
N SER A 441 -6.18 29.47 20.59
CA SER A 441 -6.17 29.94 21.99
C SER A 441 -5.81 28.84 23.00
N VAL A 442 -6.12 27.57 22.69
CA VAL A 442 -5.86 26.42 23.57
C VAL A 442 -4.54 25.70 23.20
N VAL A 443 -4.09 25.83 21.96
CA VAL A 443 -2.87 25.17 21.47
C VAL A 443 -1.64 25.74 22.17
N LYS A 444 -0.84 24.85 22.75
CA LYS A 444 0.45 25.21 23.36
C LYS A 444 1.41 25.77 22.31
N PRO A 445 2.27 26.75 22.67
CA PRO A 445 3.25 27.29 21.74
C PRO A 445 4.16 26.18 21.18
N LEU A 446 4.54 26.34 19.92
CA LEU A 446 5.39 25.36 19.24
C LEU A 446 6.76 25.29 19.92
N ASN A 447 7.18 24.09 20.32
CA ASN A 447 8.54 23.83 20.77
C ASN A 447 9.52 23.98 19.59
N LYS A 448 10.23 25.11 19.52
CA LYS A 448 11.20 25.41 18.44
C LYS A 448 12.52 24.66 18.60
N GLU A 449 12.80 24.15 19.79
CA GLU A 449 14.06 23.45 20.08
C GLU A 449 14.04 22.01 19.57
N VAL A 450 14.68 21.77 18.43
CA VAL A 450 15.04 20.42 17.99
C VAL A 450 16.45 20.13 18.49
N LYS A 451 16.57 19.56 19.69
CA LYS A 451 17.86 19.08 20.23
C LYS A 451 18.33 17.88 19.41
N ARG A 452 19.17 18.13 18.41
CA ARG A 452 19.87 17.07 17.68
C ARG A 452 20.88 16.43 18.62
N ARG A 453 20.97 15.10 18.59
CA ARG A 453 22.03 14.39 19.32
C ARG A 453 23.37 14.83 18.76
N GLU A 454 24.17 15.51 19.57
CA GLU A 454 25.55 15.79 19.22
C GLU A 454 26.30 14.47 19.02
N LYS A 455 27.29 14.46 18.11
CA LYS A 455 28.17 13.31 17.96
C LYS A 455 28.86 13.06 19.30
N ARG A 456 28.73 11.83 19.83
CA ARG A 456 29.41 11.43 21.08
C ARG A 456 30.92 11.57 20.88
N LYS A 457 31.51 12.59 21.49
CA LYS A 457 32.96 12.79 21.49
C LYS A 457 33.59 11.73 22.40
N ASN A 458 34.63 11.05 21.94
CA ASN A 458 35.37 10.12 22.78
C ASN A 458 36.12 10.94 23.85
N PRO A 459 35.83 10.76 25.15
CA PRO A 459 36.48 11.54 26.19
C PRO A 459 37.98 11.30 26.17
N LEU A 460 38.47 10.06 26.17
CA LEU A 460 39.91 9.77 26.26
C LEU A 460 40.77 10.44 25.17
N LYS A 461 40.19 10.74 24.00
CA LYS A 461 40.87 11.41 22.89
C LYS A 461 40.58 12.92 22.79
N ASN A 462 39.54 13.41 23.47
CA ASN A 462 39.12 14.81 23.41
C ASN A 462 39.20 15.45 24.78
N VAL A 463 40.19 16.33 24.96
CA VAL A 463 40.50 16.97 26.25
C VAL A 463 39.31 17.73 26.82
N ALA A 464 38.57 18.49 26.00
CA ALA A 464 37.39 19.22 26.46
C ALA A 464 36.26 18.28 26.91
N ALA A 465 36.13 17.10 26.29
CA ALA A 465 35.18 16.08 26.71
C ALA A 465 35.63 15.37 27.99
N VAL A 466 36.93 15.08 28.19
CA VAL A 466 37.40 14.55 29.50
C VAL A 466 37.21 15.57 30.58
N LEU A 467 37.57 16.84 30.37
CA LEU A 467 37.50 17.87 31.39
C LEU A 467 36.07 18.12 31.86
N LYS A 468 35.08 18.00 30.96
CA LYS A 468 33.66 18.03 31.33
C LYS A 468 33.24 16.84 32.21
N LEU A 469 33.88 15.68 32.06
CA LEU A 469 33.56 14.47 32.83
C LEU A 469 34.40 14.35 34.12
N ASN A 470 35.65 14.78 34.08
CA ASN A 470 36.61 14.75 35.16
C ASN A 470 37.43 16.04 35.16
N PRO A 471 37.08 17.04 36.00
CA PRO A 471 37.80 18.30 36.08
C PRO A 471 39.24 18.13 36.60
N TYR A 472 39.52 17.08 37.40
CA TYR A 472 40.86 16.76 37.90
C TYR A 472 41.78 16.17 36.83
N PHE A 473 41.26 15.79 35.66
CA PHE A 473 42.11 15.29 34.57
C PHE A 473 43.13 16.34 34.12
N GLY A 474 42.76 17.63 34.13
CA GLY A 474 43.66 18.71 33.77
C GLY A 474 44.84 18.84 34.73
N THR A 475 44.58 18.76 36.04
CA THR A 475 45.62 18.85 37.07
C THR A 475 46.48 17.59 37.07
N ALA A 476 45.87 16.40 37.00
CA ALA A 476 46.59 15.13 36.94
C ALA A 476 47.52 15.06 35.72
N ARG A 477 47.07 15.50 34.54
CA ARG A 477 47.89 15.53 33.32
C ARG A 477 49.05 16.52 33.44
N LYS A 478 48.82 17.71 34.01
CA LYS A 478 49.90 18.69 34.29
C LYS A 478 50.95 18.10 35.25
N MET A 479 50.50 17.48 36.34
CA MET A 479 51.39 16.84 37.31
C MET A 479 52.19 15.69 36.69
N ALA A 480 51.55 14.87 35.85
CA ALA A 480 52.23 13.80 35.13
C ALA A 480 53.30 14.33 34.18
N THR A 481 53.01 15.38 33.41
CA THR A 481 54.00 16.00 32.50
C THR A 481 55.18 16.63 33.24
N LEU A 482 54.93 17.29 34.38
CA LEU A 482 55.99 17.85 35.21
C LEU A 482 56.84 16.74 35.86
N ALA A 483 56.21 15.69 36.35
CA ALA A 483 56.90 14.53 36.92
C ALA A 483 57.74 13.79 35.85
N GLU A 484 57.26 13.69 34.62
CA GLU A 484 58.00 13.09 33.51
C GLU A 484 59.23 13.92 33.14
N ALA A 485 59.09 15.25 33.01
CA ALA A 485 60.21 16.16 32.79
C ALA A 485 61.27 16.06 33.89
N ALA A 486 60.83 16.00 35.16
CA ALA A 486 61.72 15.80 36.30
C ALA A 486 62.41 14.43 36.28
N ARG A 487 61.69 13.35 35.92
CA ARG A 487 62.25 12.00 35.77
C ARG A 487 63.28 11.92 34.65
N ILE A 488 63.06 12.58 33.52
CA ILE A 488 64.01 12.62 32.40
C ILE A 488 65.32 13.28 32.85
N LYS A 489 65.22 14.42 33.55
CA LYS A 489 66.37 15.12 34.11
C LYS A 489 67.13 14.25 35.13
N ALA A 490 66.43 13.69 36.10
CA ALA A 490 67.00 12.81 37.13
C ALA A 490 67.58 11.52 36.53
N ARG A 491 66.99 10.96 35.47
CA ARG A 491 67.52 9.77 34.78
C ARG A 491 68.82 10.09 34.04
N LYS A 492 68.94 11.27 33.44
CA LYS A 492 70.16 11.74 32.78
C LYS A 492 71.29 11.91 33.81
N GLU A 493 71.01 12.58 34.92
CA GLU A 493 71.96 12.75 36.05
C GLU A 493 72.37 11.41 36.67
N LYS A 494 71.42 10.49 36.88
CA LYS A 494 71.68 9.14 37.40
C LYS A 494 72.48 8.26 36.43
N LEU A 495 72.29 8.42 35.12
CA LEU A 495 73.10 7.73 34.10
C LEU A 495 74.55 8.24 34.15
N ASP A 496 74.75 9.56 34.18
CA ASP A 496 76.08 10.16 34.23
C ASP A 496 76.84 9.75 35.51
N SER A 497 76.16 9.68 36.67
CA SER A 497 76.77 9.21 37.93
C SER A 497 77.19 7.72 37.95
N LYS A 498 76.55 6.88 37.13
CA LYS A 498 76.87 5.44 37.02
C LYS A 498 78.03 5.17 36.06
N ARG A 499 78.44 6.16 35.27
CA ARG A 499 79.46 6.01 34.22
C ARG A 499 80.90 6.17 34.73
N THR A 500 81.11 6.51 36.01
CA THR A 500 82.44 6.87 36.55
C THR A 500 82.97 6.03 37.72
N LYS A 501 82.34 4.91 38.12
CA LYS A 501 82.91 4.02 39.18
C LYS A 501 82.58 2.54 38.96
N LEU A 502 83.29 1.89 38.04
CA LEU A 502 83.71 0.50 38.21
C LEU A 502 85.22 0.55 38.10
N SER A 503 85.94 0.20 39.18
CA SER A 503 87.40 0.15 39.08
C SER A 503 87.79 -0.95 38.07
N PRO A 504 88.89 -0.79 37.32
CA PRO A 504 89.38 -1.83 36.42
C PRO A 504 89.52 -3.20 37.11
N GLU A 505 89.77 -3.18 38.42
CA GLU A 505 89.91 -4.35 39.29
C GLU A 505 88.59 -5.07 39.56
N GLU A 506 87.47 -4.36 39.73
CA GLU A 506 86.14 -4.97 39.89
C GLU A 506 85.66 -5.61 38.58
N ALA A 507 85.93 -4.94 37.45
CA ALA A 507 85.67 -5.50 36.13
C ALA A 507 86.56 -6.73 35.83
N ALA A 508 87.80 -6.73 36.32
CA ALA A 508 88.71 -7.87 36.23
C ALA A 508 88.25 -9.04 37.11
N LYS A 509 87.77 -8.79 38.34
CA LYS A 509 87.21 -9.82 39.23
C LYS A 509 85.98 -10.51 38.63
N VAL A 510 85.07 -9.74 38.03
CA VAL A 510 83.87 -10.31 37.35
C VAL A 510 84.28 -11.14 36.11
N LYS A 511 85.25 -10.65 35.32
CA LYS A 511 85.77 -11.41 34.17
C LYS A 511 86.56 -12.65 34.60
N ALA A 512 87.29 -12.60 35.71
CA ALA A 512 88.05 -13.72 36.25
C ALA A 512 87.13 -14.81 36.79
N ALA A 513 86.07 -14.44 37.52
CA ALA A 513 85.04 -15.38 37.98
C ALA A 513 84.36 -16.10 36.81
N GLY A 514 84.00 -15.36 35.75
CA GLY A 514 83.46 -15.96 34.54
C GLY A 514 84.43 -16.92 33.85
N LYS A 515 85.70 -16.52 33.68
CA LYS A 515 86.73 -17.37 33.07
C LYS A 515 87.07 -18.61 33.91
N ALA A 516 87.03 -18.51 35.23
CA ALA A 516 87.25 -19.64 36.14
C ALA A 516 86.16 -20.70 35.97
N TRP A 517 84.89 -20.27 35.90
CA TRP A 517 83.75 -21.16 35.67
C TRP A 517 83.79 -21.86 34.30
N TYR A 518 84.23 -21.14 33.25
CA TYR A 518 84.42 -21.78 31.94
C TYR A 518 85.57 -22.78 31.94
N LYS A 519 86.65 -22.54 32.69
CA LYS A 519 87.80 -23.45 32.76
C LYS A 519 87.50 -24.78 33.44
N THR A 520 86.59 -24.81 34.41
CA THR A 520 86.16 -26.05 35.09
C THR A 520 85.36 -27.01 34.21
N MET A 521 85.05 -26.65 32.95
CA MET A 521 84.27 -27.47 32.01
C MET A 521 85.04 -27.82 30.72
N ILE A 522 86.37 -27.71 30.70
CA ILE A 522 87.19 -27.86 29.48
C ILE A 522 87.72 -29.30 29.25
N SER A 523 87.97 -30.11 30.28
CA SER A 523 88.44 -31.48 30.11
C SER A 523 88.20 -32.37 31.32
N ASP A 524 87.60 -33.54 31.10
CA ASP A 524 87.48 -34.64 32.09
C ASP A 524 88.64 -35.63 31.94
N SER A 525 89.88 -35.12 32.02
CA SER A 525 91.07 -35.97 32.19
C SER A 525 91.45 -36.02 33.68
N ASP A 526 92.45 -36.83 34.06
CA ASP A 526 92.87 -37.15 35.44
C ASP A 526 92.94 -35.97 36.44
N TYR A 527 93.04 -34.71 35.98
CA TYR A 527 92.94 -33.52 36.84
C TYR A 527 91.53 -33.19 37.35
N ALA A 528 90.46 -33.55 36.62
CA ALA A 528 89.08 -33.39 37.06
C ALA A 528 88.71 -34.38 38.19
N GLU A 529 89.41 -35.51 38.29
CA GLU A 529 89.20 -36.50 39.34
C GLU A 529 89.62 -35.98 40.72
N PHE A 530 90.63 -35.10 40.82
CA PHE A 530 91.04 -34.50 42.09
C PHE A 530 90.04 -33.48 42.66
N ASP A 531 89.45 -32.62 41.83
CA ASP A 531 88.41 -31.67 42.26
C ASP A 531 87.11 -32.40 42.62
N ASN A 532 86.78 -33.48 41.92
CA ASN A 532 85.63 -34.32 42.23
C ASN A 532 85.84 -35.15 43.51
N PHE A 533 87.02 -35.76 43.72
CA PHE A 533 87.33 -36.51 44.95
C PHE A 533 87.35 -35.61 46.18
N SER A 534 87.96 -34.41 46.11
CA SER A 534 87.99 -33.47 47.23
C SER A 534 86.58 -32.98 47.60
N LYS A 535 85.74 -32.70 46.59
CA LYS A 535 84.34 -32.35 46.81
C LYS A 535 83.52 -33.51 47.37
N TRP A 536 83.74 -34.74 46.91
CA TRP A 536 83.00 -35.91 47.40
C TRP A 536 83.38 -36.28 48.83
N LEU A 537 84.67 -36.23 49.20
CA LEU A 537 85.14 -36.44 50.57
C LEU A 537 84.58 -35.41 51.56
N GLY A 538 84.40 -34.15 51.13
CA GLY A 538 83.82 -33.09 51.96
C GLY A 538 82.29 -33.15 52.10
N VAL A 539 81.61 -33.94 51.26
CA VAL A 539 80.14 -34.08 51.25
C VAL A 539 79.68 -35.38 51.91
N SER A 540 80.58 -36.36 52.13
CA SER A 540 80.24 -37.68 52.68
C SER A 540 80.32 -37.80 54.21
N GLN A 541 80.30 -36.69 54.95
CA GLN A 541 80.06 -36.67 56.41
C GLN A 541 78.66 -36.19 56.76
#